data_AF-A0A2H0W8F7-F1
#
_entry.id   AF-A0A2H0W8F7-F1
#
_cell.length_a   1.000
_cell.length_b   1.000
_cell.length_c   1.000
_cell.angle_alpha   90.00
_cell.angle_beta   90.00
_cell.angle_gamma   90.00
#
_symmetry.space_group_name_H-M   'P 1'
#
loop_
_entity.id
_entity.type
_entity.pdbx_description
1 polymer ?
#
loop_
_entity_poly.entity_id
_entity_poly.type
_entity_poly.pdbx_seq_one_letter_code
_entity_poly.pdbx_strand_id
1 'polypeptide(L)' 'MKQKILKVGNSLGVTIPSEFAKLVGIRPGDKVEVLRRRNKNELIYQFSGIQQLTIGEGFLKKKRIKKNKKIKKNK' A
#
# COMPACT_ATOMS: atom_id res chain seq x y z
N MET A 1 -8.65 6.39 18.81
CA MET A 1 -7.22 6.63 19.13
C MET A 1 -6.96 8.13 19.09
N LYS A 2 -6.22 8.70 20.05
CA LYS A 2 -5.76 10.09 20.03
C LYS A 2 -4.24 10.10 19.97
N GLN A 3 -3.65 10.98 19.16
CA GLN A 3 -2.20 11.10 19.03
C GLN A 3 -1.76 12.53 19.37
N LYS A 4 -0.57 12.66 19.95
CA LYS A 4 0.03 13.94 20.27
C LYS A 4 0.68 14.55 19.02
N ILE A 5 0.61 15.86 18.88
CA ILE A 5 1.36 16.61 17.86
C ILE A 5 2.81 16.78 18.33
N LEU A 6 3.76 16.55 17.42
CA LEU A 6 5.20 16.63 17.68
C LEU A 6 5.83 17.75 16.84
N LYS A 7 6.93 18.34 17.32
CA LYS A 7 7.76 19.27 16.54
C LYS A 7 8.64 18.46 15.59
N VAL A 8 8.62 18.81 14.30
CA VAL A 8 9.43 18.16 13.25
C VAL A 8 10.14 19.24 12.46
N GLY A 9 11.42 19.48 12.80
CA GLY A 9 12.17 20.63 12.26
C GLY A 9 11.43 21.94 12.54
N ASN A 10 11.13 22.71 11.49
CA ASN A 10 10.36 23.96 11.60
C ASN A 10 8.83 23.75 11.60
N SER A 11 8.35 22.51 11.47
CA SER A 11 6.93 22.18 11.28
C SER A 11 6.35 21.35 12.42
N LEU A 12 5.06 21.02 12.33
CA LEU A 12 4.37 20.09 13.23
C LEU A 12 4.05 18.80 12.47
N GLY A 13 4.13 17.67 13.18
CA GLY A 13 3.83 16.34 12.65
C GLY A 13 2.94 15.53 13.58
N VAL A 14 2.27 14.53 13.00
CA VAL A 14 1.53 13.49 13.73
C VAL A 14 2.07 12.15 13.27
N THR A 15 2.26 11.23 14.21
CA THR A 15 2.78 9.90 13.89
C THR A 15 1.73 9.08 13.13
N ILE A 16 2.18 8.34 12.12
CA ILE A 16 1.34 7.36 11.44
C ILE A 16 1.51 6.03 12.18
N PRO A 17 0.43 5.38 12.65
CA PRO A 17 0.52 4.09 13.30
C PRO A 17 1.20 3.06 12.41
N SER A 18 2.12 2.27 12.98
CA SER A 18 2.90 1.30 12.21
C SER A 18 2.05 0.24 11.52
N GLU A 19 0.94 -0.16 12.14
CA GLU A 19 -0.01 -1.10 11.57
C GLU A 19 -0.63 -0.56 10.29
N PHE A 20 -1.10 0.69 10.30
CA PHE A 20 -1.62 1.35 9.11
C PHE A 20 -0.54 1.49 8.05
N ALA A 21 0.65 1.98 8.41
CA ALA A 21 1.75 2.14 7.48
C ALA A 21 2.12 0.84 6.76
N LYS A 22 2.12 -0.30 7.47
CA LYS A 22 2.34 -1.62 6.89
C LYS A 22 1.18 -2.06 5.99
N LEU A 23 -0.06 -1.84 6.43
CA LEU A 23 -1.27 -2.25 5.70
C LEU A 23 -1.37 -1.60 4.33
N VAL A 24 -1.13 -0.29 4.25
CA VAL A 24 -1.14 0.45 2.97
C VAL A 24 0.23 0.49 2.30
N GLY A 25 1.28 0.02 2.98
CA GLY A 25 2.60 -0.14 2.39
C GLY A 25 3.38 1.16 2.20
N ILE A 26 3.14 2.15 3.06
CA ILE A 26 3.82 3.46 3.07
C ILE A 26 5.28 3.28 3.53
N ARG A 27 6.19 4.04 2.91
CA ARG A 27 7.61 4.10 3.26
C ARG A 27 8.05 5.54 3.55
N PRO A 28 9.11 5.73 4.35
CA PRO A 28 9.75 7.03 4.49
C PRO A 28 10.17 7.57 3.11
N GLY A 29 9.82 8.83 2.81
CA GLY A 29 10.10 9.48 1.53
C GLY A 29 8.96 9.42 0.51
N ASP A 30 7.91 8.64 0.77
CA ASP A 30 6.73 8.63 -0.10
C ASP A 30 6.05 10.00 -0.14
N LYS A 31 5.59 10.39 -1.34
CA LYS A 31 4.76 11.58 -1.53
C LYS A 31 3.33 11.30 -1.10
N VAL A 32 2.70 12.30 -0.49
CA VAL A 32 1.33 12.21 0.02
C VAL A 32 0.58 13.46 -0.42
N GLU A 33 -0.64 13.28 -0.91
CA GLU A 33 -1.52 14.40 -1.23
C GLU A 33 -2.22 14.89 0.04
N VAL A 34 -2.26 16.20 0.23
CA VAL A 34 -2.79 16.83 1.45
C VAL A 34 -3.91 17.78 1.10
N LEU A 35 -5.12 17.46 1.55
CA LEU A 35 -6.31 18.30 1.40
C LEU A 35 -6.63 18.98 2.73
N ARG A 36 -6.82 20.30 2.70
CA ARG A 36 -7.15 21.11 3.88
C ARG A 36 -8.59 21.59 3.81
N ARG A 37 -9.44 21.13 4.73
CA ARG A 37 -10.81 21.64 4.87
C ARG A 37 -10.85 22.66 6.02
N ARG A 38 -10.54 23.92 5.70
CA ARG A 38 -10.41 25.02 6.67
C ARG A 38 -11.62 25.16 7.59
N ASN A 39 -12.83 25.04 7.04
CA ASN A 39 -14.08 25.21 7.79
C ASN A 39 -14.33 24.09 8.81
N LYS A 40 -13.64 22.95 8.69
CA LYS A 40 -13.81 21.78 9.56
C LYS A 40 -12.60 21.49 10.44
N ASN A 41 -11.53 22.29 10.36
CA ASN A 41 -10.24 22.01 10.99
C ASN A 41 -9.71 20.60 10.65
N GLU A 42 -9.97 20.11 9.44
CA GLU A 42 -9.59 18.78 8.97
C GLU A 42 -8.40 18.86 8.00
N LEU A 43 -7.44 17.96 8.21
CA LEU A 43 -6.36 17.63 7.27
C LEU A 43 -6.58 16.19 6.81
N ILE A 44 -6.75 16.00 5.51
CA ILE A 44 -6.92 14.68 4.89
C ILE A 44 -5.64 14.35 4.13
N TYR A 45 -5.02 13.23 4.49
CA TYR A 45 -3.83 12.71 3.83
C TYR A 45 -4.23 11.53 2.95
N GLN A 46 -3.96 11.63 1.66
CA GLN A 46 -4.20 10.57 0.69
C GLN A 46 -2.87 9.95 0.27
N PHE A 47 -2.66 8.73 0.74
CA PHE A 47 -1.47 7.94 0.46
C PHE A 47 -1.70 7.13 -0.82
N SER A 48 -0.70 7.07 -1.71
CA SER A 48 -0.75 6.25 -2.93
C SER A 48 -0.59 4.74 -2.67
N GLY A 49 -0.38 4.36 -1.42
CA GLY A 49 -0.16 2.99 -0.98
C GLY A 49 -1.40 2.12 -1.15
N ILE A 50 -1.50 1.45 -2.29
CA ILE A 50 -2.39 0.30 -2.45
C ILE A 50 -1.51 -0.84 -2.92
N GLN A 51 -0.81 -1.48 -1.98
CA GLN A 51 -0.18 -2.78 -2.24
C GLN A 51 -1.27 -3.87 -2.37
N GLN A 52 -2.23 -3.69 -3.27
CA GLN A 52 -2.95 -4.83 -3.78
C GLN A 52 -2.05 -5.42 -4.86
N LEU A 53 -1.51 -6.61 -4.62
CA LEU A 53 -0.94 -7.41 -5.69
C LEU A 53 -2.07 -7.61 -6.71
N THR A 54 -2.04 -6.86 -7.81
CA THR A 54 -2.80 -7.24 -9.00
C THR A 54 -2.37 -8.66 -9.31
N ILE A 55 -3.29 -9.63 -9.17
CA ILE A 55 -3.06 -11.00 -9.60
C ILE A 55 -2.86 -10.91 -11.11
N GLY A 56 -1.61 -10.74 -11.55
CA GLY A 56 -1.29 -10.72 -12.96
C GLY A 56 -1.71 -12.04 -13.56
N GLU A 57 -2.48 -12.00 -14.65
CA GLU A 57 -3.03 -13.16 -15.36
C GLU A 57 -1.96 -14.24 -15.68
N GLY A 58 -0.68 -13.86 -15.68
CA GLY A 58 0.47 -14.75 -15.85
C GLY A 58 0.68 -15.79 -14.74
N PHE A 59 0.18 -15.59 -13.51
CA PHE A 59 0.35 -16.56 -12.41
C PHE A 59 -0.48 -17.83 -12.62
N LEU A 60 -1.64 -17.74 -13.30
CA LEU A 60 -2.53 -18.87 -13.54
C LEU A 60 -2.10 -19.75 -14.75
N LYS A 61 -1.29 -19.22 -15.69
CA LYS A 61 -0.89 -19.96 -16.90
C LYS A 61 0.20 -21.02 -16.66
N LYS A 62 1.04 -20.90 -15.62
CA LYS A 62 2.15 -21.85 -15.38
C LYS A 62 1.70 -23.24 -14.92
N LYS A 63 0.47 -23.40 -14.40
CA LYS A 63 0.00 -24.70 -13.89
C LYS A 63 -0.54 -25.64 -14.99
N ARG A 64 -1.00 -25.11 -16.13
CA ARG A 64 -1.56 -25.94 -17.23
C ARG A 64 -0.50 -26.59 -18.13
N ILE A 65 0.66 -25.96 -18.32
CA ILE A 65 1.68 -26.47 -19.26
C ILE A 65 2.39 -27.74 -18.73
N LYS A 66 2.56 -27.88 -17.40
CA LYS A 66 3.21 -29.08 -16.83
C LYS A 66 2.33 -30.34 -16.86
N LYS A 67 0.99 -30.21 -16.91
CA LYS A 67 0.09 -31.38 -16.95
C LYS A 67 0.09 -32.05 -18.32
N ASN A 68 0.10 -31.26 -19.41
CA ASN A 68 0.09 -31.81 -20.77
C ASN A 68 1.43 -32.44 -21.22
N LYS A 69 2.58 -32.03 -20.64
CA LYS A 69 3.87 -32.68 -20.94
C LYS A 69 4.03 -34.06 -20.29
N LYS A 70 3.33 -34.36 -19.19
CA LYS A 70 3.35 -35.71 -18.58
C LYS A 70 2.51 -36.71 -19.38
N ILE A 71 1.41 -36.25 -20.00
CA ILE A 71 0.50 -37.13 -20.76
C ILE A 71 1.13 -37.57 -22.09
N LYS A 72 1.95 -36.72 -22.74
CA LYS A 72 2.61 -37.03 -24.02
C LYS A 72 3.89 -37.88 -23.91
N LYS A 73 4.38 -38.17 -22.70
CA LYS A 73 5.60 -38.98 -22.48
C LYS A 73 5.34 -40.45 -22.15
N ASN A 74 4.06 -40.83 -21.99
CA ASN A 74 3.62 -42.20 -21.69
C ASN A 74 2.72 -42.77 -22.79
N LYS A 75 2.92 -42.36 -24.05
CA LYS A 75 2.32 -42.98 -25.22
C LYS A 75 3.43 -43.45 -26.14
#